data_AF-A0A1D7YTR7-F1
#
_entry.id   AF-A0A1D7YTR7-F1
#
_cell.length_a   1.000
_cell.length_b   1.000
_cell.length_c   1.000
_cell.angle_alpha   90.00
_cell.angle_beta   90.00
_cell.angle_gamma   90.00
#
_symmetry.space_group_name_H-M   'P 1'
#
loop_
_entity.id
_entity.type
_entity.pdbx_description
1 polymer ?
#
loop_
_entity_poly.entity_id
_entity_poly.type
_entity_poly.pdbx_seq_one_letter_code
_entity_poly.pdbx_strand_id
1 'polypeptide(L)'
;MLLFSINILILLSLYSLIKTLSRLYNFDMAEELKYKLGRNIKIERIRKNITQEQFAELIDMSLSYVSKLEQGLTSPTAIALFKMAKILNIPMEKFFEGIEL
;
A
#
# COMPACT_ATOMS: atom_id res chain seq x y z
N MET A 1 -39.19 1.43 -29.60
CA MET A 1 -37.90 2.12 -29.81
C MET A 1 -37.46 2.92 -28.58
N LEU A 2 -38.29 3.86 -28.09
CA LEU A 2 -38.01 4.68 -26.89
C LEU A 2 -37.72 3.89 -25.59
N LEU A 3 -38.52 2.86 -25.29
CA LEU A 3 -38.31 2.02 -24.10
C LEU A 3 -36.99 1.24 -24.15
N PHE A 4 -36.56 0.82 -25.35
CA PHE A 4 -35.31 0.10 -25.53
C PHE A 4 -34.10 1.01 -25.31
N SER A 5 -34.15 2.25 -25.81
CA SER A 5 -33.11 3.26 -25.55
C SER A 5 -33.01 3.66 -24.08
N ILE A 6 -34.14 3.72 -23.37
CA ILE A 6 -34.17 4.01 -21.92
C ILE A 6 -33.50 2.87 -21.14
N ASN A 7 -33.81 1.61 -21.45
CA ASN A 7 -33.20 0.46 -20.79
C ASN A 7 -31.68 0.40 -21.01
N ILE A 8 -31.20 0.71 -22.22
CA ILE A 8 -29.77 0.79 -22.51
C ILE A 8 -29.10 1.89 -21.67
N LEU A 9 -29.72 3.08 -21.59
CA LEU A 9 -29.16 4.18 -20.82
C LEU A 9 -29.07 3.86 -19.32
N ILE A 10 -30.07 3.17 -18.77
CA ILE A 10 -30.09 2.69 -17.38
C ILE A 10 -28.97 1.66 -17.14
N LEU A 11 -28.77 0.71 -18.06
CA LEU A 11 -27.70 -0.28 -17.94
C LEU A 11 -26.30 0.38 -17.96
N LEU A 12 -26.09 1.36 -18.83
CA LEU A 12 -24.84 2.11 -18.90
C LEU A 12 -24.59 2.94 -17.64
N SER A 13 -25.62 3.58 -17.09
CA SER A 13 -25.50 4.35 -15.86
C SER A 13 -25.21 3.45 -14.65
N LEU A 14 -25.88 2.30 -14.56
CA LEU A 14 -25.64 1.30 -13.52
C LEU A 14 -24.21 0.74 -13.58
N TYR A 15 -23.72 0.41 -14.79
CA TYR A 15 -22.34 -0.05 -14.97
C TYR A 15 -21.31 1.00 -14.54
N SER A 16 -21.52 2.27 -14.90
CA SER A 16 -20.65 3.38 -14.49
C SER A 16 -20.63 3.57 -12.97
N LEU A 17 -21.80 3.46 -12.33
CA LEU A 17 -21.93 3.56 -10.88
C LEU A 17 -21.17 2.42 -10.18
N ILE A 18 -21.37 1.17 -10.62
CA ILE A 18 -20.65 0.00 -10.08
C ILE A 18 -19.14 0.22 -10.20
N LYS A 19 -18.65 0.64 -11.37
CA LYS A 19 -17.23 0.92 -11.59
C LYS A 19 -16.69 2.01 -10.66
N THR A 20 -17.50 3.02 -10.35
CA THR A 20 -17.13 4.13 -9.46
C THR A 20 -17.07 3.65 -8.01
N LEU A 21 -18.05 2.88 -7.55
CA LEU A 21 -18.07 2.30 -6.21
C LEU A 21 -16.92 1.33 -5.99
N SER A 22 -16.63 0.47 -6.98
CA SER A 22 -15.46 -0.42 -6.93
C SER A 22 -14.14 0.36 -6.83
N ARG A 23 -14.02 1.49 -7.53
CA ARG A 23 -12.84 2.36 -7.42
C ARG A 23 -12.68 2.97 -6.02
N LEU A 24 -13.77 3.46 -5.43
CA LEU A 24 -13.75 4.04 -4.09
C LEU A 24 -13.35 2.99 -3.04
N TYR A 25 -13.97 1.82 -3.09
CA TYR A 25 -13.65 0.71 -2.18
C TYR A 25 -12.18 0.26 -2.32
N ASN A 26 -11.69 0.07 -3.55
CA ASN A 26 -10.30 -0.34 -3.80
C ASN A 26 -9.30 0.74 -3.38
N PHE A 27 -9.68 2.02 -3.46
CA PHE A 27 -8.84 3.13 -3.03
C PHE A 27 -8.66 3.10 -1.50
N ASP A 28 -9.75 2.98 -0.75
CA ASP A 28 -9.70 2.91 0.72
C ASP A 28 -8.88 1.70 1.19
N MET A 29 -9.07 0.54 0.56
CA MET A 29 -8.29 -0.68 0.83
C MET A 29 -6.80 -0.49 0.54
N ALA A 30 -6.45 0.18 -0.56
CA ALA A 30 -5.05 0.44 -0.92
C ALA A 30 -4.37 1.39 0.08
N GLU A 31 -5.08 2.40 0.58
CA GLU A 31 -4.56 3.29 1.64
C GLU A 31 -4.35 2.54 2.95
N GLU A 32 -5.30 1.69 3.35
CA GLU A 32 -5.18 0.87 4.55
C GLU A 32 -3.99 -0.10 4.45
N LEU A 33 -3.82 -0.75 3.30
CA LEU A 33 -2.69 -1.64 3.03
C LEU A 33 -1.35 -0.91 3.16
N LYS A 34 -1.21 0.26 2.54
CA LYS A 34 0.01 1.08 2.61
C LYS A 34 0.35 1.47 4.04
N TYR A 35 -0.66 1.89 4.79
CA TYR A 35 -0.50 2.29 6.18
C TYR A 35 -0.06 1.13 7.08
N LYS A 36 -0.70 -0.04 6.97
CA LYS A 36 -0.31 -1.25 7.73
C LYS A 36 1.09 -1.72 7.35
N LEU A 37 1.41 -1.77 6.05
CA LEU A 37 2.72 -2.15 5.55
C LEU A 37 3.84 -1.23 6.09
N GLY A 38 3.65 0.08 5.97
CA GLY A 38 4.60 1.08 6.48
C GLY A 38 4.82 0.97 7.99
N ARG A 39 3.75 0.74 8.76
CA ARG A 39 3.85 0.54 10.21
C ARG A 39 4.61 -0.74 10.57
N ASN A 40 4.39 -1.84 9.88
CA ASN A 40 5.10 -3.09 10.13
C ASN A 40 6.60 -2.93 9.84
N ILE A 41 6.98 -2.27 8.74
CA ILE A 41 8.39 -1.97 8.44
C ILE A 41 9.01 -1.10 9.54
N LYS A 42 8.30 -0.06 10.01
CA LYS A 42 8.74 0.79 11.11
C LYS A 42 9.00 0.01 12.40
N ILE A 43 8.09 -0.90 12.76
CA ILE A 43 8.19 -1.73 13.96
C ILE A 43 9.47 -2.57 13.91
N GLU A 44 9.71 -3.25 12.78
CA GLU A 44 10.89 -4.09 12.59
C GLU A 44 12.19 -3.28 12.58
N ARG A 45 12.17 -2.08 11.99
CA ARG A 45 13.29 -1.15 12.09
C ARG A 45 13.61 -0.79 13.54
N ILE A 46 12.59 -0.43 14.33
CA ILE A 46 12.77 -0.07 15.74
C ILE A 46 13.27 -1.27 16.55
N ARG A 47 12.80 -2.50 16.26
CA ARG A 47 13.30 -3.73 16.88
C ARG A 47 14.79 -3.97 16.62
N LYS A 48 15.33 -3.45 15.52
CA LYS A 48 16.76 -3.46 15.21
C LYS A 48 17.56 -2.30 15.79
N ASN A 49 16.91 -1.38 16.52
CA ASN A 49 17.54 -0.19 17.11
C ASN A 49 18.27 0.71 16.10
N ILE A 50 17.76 0.81 14.87
CA ILE A 50 18.33 1.70 13.83
C ILE A 50 17.42 2.91 13.59
N THR A 51 18.00 4.09 13.36
CA THR A 51 17.25 5.32 13.05
C THR A 51 16.69 5.31 11.62
N GLN A 52 15.82 6.26 11.28
CA GLN A 52 15.32 6.36 9.90
C GLN A 52 16.45 6.72 8.93
N GLU A 53 17.40 7.55 9.35
CA GLU A 53 18.60 7.94 8.59
C GLU A 53 19.49 6.73 8.31
N GLN A 54 19.81 5.97 9.36
CA GLN A 54 20.62 4.74 9.23
C GLN A 54 19.92 3.72 8.34
N PHE A 55 18.60 3.55 8.50
CA PHE A 55 17.86 2.61 7.67
C PHE A 55 17.84 3.05 6.20
N ALA A 56 17.64 4.36 5.95
CA ALA A 56 17.66 4.94 4.61
C ALA A 56 19.02 4.70 3.92
N GLU A 57 20.13 4.91 4.64
CA GLU A 57 21.48 4.62 4.16
C GLU A 57 21.66 3.13 3.83
N LEU A 58 21.25 2.24 4.74
CA LEU A 58 21.40 0.78 4.58
C LEU A 58 20.62 0.20 3.39
N ILE A 59 19.46 0.80 3.05
CA ILE A 59 18.64 0.35 1.90
C ILE A 59 18.89 1.17 0.62
N ASP A 60 19.83 2.12 0.65
CA ASP A 60 20.17 3.04 -0.44
C ASP A 60 18.95 3.84 -0.92
N MET A 61 18.31 4.56 0.02
CA MET A 61 17.14 5.41 -0.20
C MET A 61 17.28 6.73 0.56
N SER A 62 16.44 7.71 0.22
CA SER A 62 16.41 8.98 0.98
C SER A 62 15.70 8.83 2.33
N LEU A 63 16.09 9.65 3.31
CA LEU A 63 15.36 9.79 4.57
C LEU A 63 13.88 10.15 4.34
N SER A 64 13.61 11.03 3.36
CA SER A 64 12.24 11.42 3.00
C SER A 64 11.40 10.22 2.55
N TYR A 65 12.00 9.32 1.77
CA TYR A 65 11.35 8.09 1.33
C TYR A 65 11.00 7.19 2.53
N VAL A 66 11.95 6.93 3.43
CA VAL A 66 11.71 6.12 4.64
C VAL A 66 10.62 6.75 5.52
N SER A 67 10.68 8.07 5.73
CA SER A 67 9.69 8.78 6.53
C SER A 67 8.28 8.67 5.94
N LYS A 68 8.13 8.87 4.62
CA LYS A 68 6.85 8.70 3.92
C LYS A 68 6.37 7.25 3.93
N LEU A 69 7.27 6.29 3.75
CA LEU A 69 6.98 4.87 3.77
C LEU A 69 6.38 4.46 5.11
N GLU A 70 7.02 4.84 6.21
CA GLU A 70 6.56 4.50 7.56
C GLU A 70 5.26 5.18 7.97
N GLN A 71 4.87 6.23 7.26
CA GLN A 71 3.58 6.91 7.40
C GLN A 71 2.49 6.34 6.47
N GLY A 72 2.83 5.39 5.58
CA GLY A 72 1.93 4.87 4.55
C GLY A 72 1.67 5.81 3.37
N LEU A 73 2.44 6.90 3.25
CA LEU A 73 2.28 7.90 2.19
C LEU A 73 2.92 7.45 0.86
N THR A 74 3.74 6.40 0.88
CA THR A 74 4.31 5.80 -0.33
C THR A 74 4.41 4.29 -0.16
N SER A 75 4.30 3.56 -1.27
CA SER A 75 4.48 2.12 -1.31
C SER A 75 5.90 1.76 -1.73
N PRO A 76 6.51 0.74 -1.11
CA PRO A 76 7.77 0.21 -1.58
C PRO A 76 7.59 -0.67 -2.81
N THR A 77 8.60 -0.70 -3.68
CA THR A 77 8.68 -1.71 -4.74
C THR A 77 9.04 -3.07 -4.14
N ALA A 78 8.80 -4.16 -4.88
CA ALA A 78 9.21 -5.49 -4.44
C ALA A 78 10.73 -5.58 -4.15
N ILE A 79 11.55 -4.88 -4.95
CA ILE A 79 13.01 -4.81 -4.74
C ILE A 79 13.33 -4.08 -3.44
N ALA A 80 12.65 -2.95 -3.16
CA ALA A 80 12.85 -2.21 -1.92
C ALA A 80 12.44 -3.04 -0.70
N LEU A 81 11.29 -3.74 -0.75
CA LEU A 81 10.86 -4.67 0.29
C LEU A 81 11.89 -5.77 0.53
N PHE A 82 12.47 -6.33 -0.53
CA PHE A 82 13.50 -7.37 -0.40
C PHE A 82 14.75 -6.85 0.30
N LYS A 83 15.25 -5.66 -0.09
CA LYS A 83 16.37 -4.99 0.58
C LYS A 83 16.08 -4.76 2.07
N MET A 84 14.89 -4.22 2.38
CA MET A 84 14.44 -3.97 3.75
C MET A 84 14.43 -5.27 4.57
N ALA A 85 13.85 -6.35 4.05
CA ALA A 85 13.80 -7.65 4.71
C ALA A 85 15.21 -8.19 5.03
N LYS A 86 16.15 -8.03 4.09
CA LYS A 86 17.56 -8.43 4.30
C LYS A 86 18.24 -7.61 5.39
N ILE A 87 18.12 -6.28 5.37
CA ILE A 87 18.69 -5.40 6.40
C ILE A 87 18.07 -5.66 7.77
N LEU A 88 16.75 -5.88 7.82
CA LEU A 88 16.01 -6.17 9.05
C LEU A 88 16.13 -7.63 9.48
N ASN A 89 16.80 -8.49 8.71
CA ASN A 89 16.99 -9.92 8.97
C ASN A 89 15.68 -10.63 9.37
N ILE A 90 14.64 -10.44 8.57
CA ILE A 90 13.32 -11.08 8.72
C ILE A 90 12.82 -11.58 7.37
N PRO A 91 11.93 -12.58 7.35
CA PRO A 91 11.24 -12.98 6.12
C PRO A 91 10.29 -11.84 5.65
N MET A 92 10.14 -11.67 4.33
CA MET A 92 9.39 -10.55 3.75
C MET A 92 7.91 -10.56 4.17
N GLU A 93 7.36 -11.75 4.39
CA GLU A 93 6.00 -12.02 4.84
C GLU A 93 5.68 -11.32 6.17
N LYS A 94 6.69 -11.08 7.01
CA LYS A 94 6.50 -10.34 8.26
C LYS A 94 6.00 -8.91 8.07
N PHE A 95 6.29 -8.28 6.93
CA PHE A 95 5.75 -6.96 6.63
C PHE A 95 4.23 -6.95 6.42
N PHE A 96 3.62 -8.11 6.18
CA PHE A 96 2.20 -8.27 5.91
C PHE A 96 1.43 -8.93 7.08
N GLU A 97 2.08 -9.13 8.23
CA GLU A 97 1.43 -9.68 9.41
C GLU A 97 0.28 -8.76 9.89
N GLY A 98 -0.90 -9.33 10.15
CA GLY A 98 -2.10 -8.59 10.53
C GLY A 98 -2.80 -7.83 9.39
N ILE A 99 -2.44 -8.12 8.13
CA ILE A 99 -3.11 -7.62 6.94
C ILE A 99 -3.94 -8.77 6.35
N GLU A 100 -5.26 -8.66 6.42
CA GLU A 100 -6.18 -9.60 5.78
C GLU A 100 -6.39 -9.18 4.31
N LEU A 101 -6.47 -10.17 3.42
CA LEU A 101 -6.74 -10.00 1.98
C LEU A 101 -8.24 -10.08 1.68
#